data_AF-A0A4R2ZVU9-F1
#
_entry.id   AF-A0A4R2ZVU9-F1
#
_cell.length_a   1.000
_cell.length_b   1.000
_cell.length_c   1.000
_cell.angle_alpha   90.00
_cell.angle_beta   90.00
_cell.angle_gamma   90.00
#
_symmetry.space_group_name_H-M   'P 1'
#
loop_
_entity.id
_entity.type
_entity.pdbx_description
1 polymer ?
#
loop_
_entity_poly.entity_id
_entity_poly.type
_entity_poly.pdbx_seq_one_letter_code
_entity_poly.pdbx_strand_id
1 'polypeptide(L)'
;MTDRTFPEESISVEGNPLKAMKISCAHCGAVAYHPFQTGHKRRPPVAAQQYFQNKGWSVGSSARKDFCPLHARPAQRKATKNMTNAVANPAPMAEPPRECTREDRRIIMEKLDEVYGKDAYKTPWTDTAVAKDLGVPRDWVTKTRDEFFGPAGSNPLFDEYAEKQVQVTAAMEEVSDLVKKADAAASASREAFNALVPKVDELRSLARRIEREIGR
;
A
#
# COMPACT_ATOMS: atom_id res chain seq x y z
N MET A 1 -25.04 -23.73 -3.50
CA MET A 1 -23.72 -23.51 -2.90
C MET A 1 -23.97 -23.18 -1.44
N THR A 2 -23.40 -23.95 -0.51
CA THR A 2 -23.62 -23.71 0.92
C THR A 2 -22.86 -22.47 1.36
N ASP A 3 -23.57 -21.48 1.86
CA ASP A 3 -22.97 -20.23 2.36
C ASP A 3 -22.01 -20.54 3.50
N ARG A 4 -20.73 -20.23 3.28
CA ARG A 4 -19.69 -20.47 4.25
C ARG A 4 -19.80 -19.48 5.40
N THR A 5 -19.97 -19.99 6.62
CA THR A 5 -19.99 -19.18 7.84
C THR A 5 -18.58 -19.07 8.42
N PHE A 6 -18.19 -17.85 8.80
CA PHE A 6 -16.91 -17.56 9.45
C PHE A 6 -17.13 -17.38 10.96
N PRO A 7 -16.19 -17.82 11.82
CA PRO A 7 -16.30 -17.60 13.26
C PRO A 7 -16.31 -16.09 13.59
N GLU A 8 -17.21 -15.69 14.49
CA GLU A 8 -17.30 -14.31 14.98
C GLU A 8 -16.39 -14.12 16.21
N GLU A 9 -15.63 -13.02 16.24
CA GLU A 9 -14.79 -12.63 17.37
C GLU A 9 -14.98 -11.13 17.65
N SER A 10 -14.89 -10.72 18.92
CA SER A 10 -14.94 -9.31 19.30
C SER A 10 -13.54 -8.71 19.19
N ILE A 11 -13.36 -7.74 18.30
CA ILE A 11 -12.12 -7.00 18.10
C ILE A 11 -12.26 -5.57 18.63
N SER A 12 -11.17 -4.99 19.12
CA SER A 12 -11.13 -3.56 19.46
C SER A 12 -10.60 -2.78 18.27
N VAL A 13 -11.44 -1.94 17.67
CA VAL A 13 -11.05 -1.01 16.60
C VAL A 13 -11.25 0.40 17.16
N GLU A 14 -10.18 1.19 17.22
CA GLU A 14 -10.22 2.58 17.72
C GLU A 14 -10.80 2.72 19.15
N GLY A 15 -10.56 1.73 20.02
CA GLY A 15 -11.02 1.74 21.40
C GLY A 15 -12.46 1.26 21.61
N ASN A 16 -13.18 0.94 20.53
CA ASN A 16 -14.55 0.42 20.61
C ASN A 16 -14.59 -1.10 20.34
N PRO A 17 -15.27 -1.90 21.18
CA PRO A 17 -15.47 -3.31 20.91
C PRO A 17 -16.47 -3.50 19.77
N LEU A 18 -16.01 -4.11 18.67
CA LEU A 18 -16.81 -4.44 17.50
C LEU A 18 -16.74 -5.94 17.24
N LYS A 19 -17.89 -6.54 16.94
CA LYS A 19 -17.93 -7.93 16.45
C LYS A 19 -17.42 -7.97 15.01
N ALA A 20 -16.64 -8.98 14.67
CA ALA A 20 -16.10 -9.18 13.33
C ALA A 20 -16.09 -10.67 12.97
N MET A 21 -16.22 -10.98 11.69
CA MET A 21 -15.94 -12.32 11.18
C MET A 21 -14.44 -12.50 11.01
N LYS A 22 -13.90 -13.67 11.38
CA LYS A 22 -12.47 -13.99 11.33
C LYS A 22 -12.15 -15.04 10.27
N ILE A 23 -11.05 -14.82 9.56
CA ILE A 23 -10.37 -15.85 8.76
C ILE A 23 -8.97 -16.10 9.32
N SER A 24 -8.50 -17.35 9.26
CA SER A 24 -7.19 -17.77 9.75
C SER A 24 -6.46 -18.60 8.69
N CYS A 25 -5.18 -18.33 8.46
CA CYS A 25 -4.37 -19.08 7.53
C CYS A 25 -4.01 -20.46 8.11
N ALA A 26 -4.30 -21.52 7.35
CA ALA A 26 -4.01 -22.90 7.74
C ALA A 26 -2.50 -23.22 7.80
N HIS A 27 -1.64 -22.42 7.17
CA HIS A 27 -0.18 -22.64 7.14
C HIS A 27 0.55 -21.88 8.25
N CYS A 28 0.34 -20.56 8.36
CA CYS A 28 1.09 -19.72 9.30
C CYS A 28 0.26 -19.15 10.44
N GLY A 29 -1.05 -19.46 10.52
CA GLY A 29 -1.93 -18.96 11.57
C GLY A 29 -2.26 -17.47 11.49
N ALA A 30 -1.77 -16.74 10.48
CA ALA A 30 -2.14 -15.34 10.27
C ALA A 30 -3.66 -15.15 10.26
N VAL A 31 -4.15 -14.04 10.81
CA VAL A 31 -5.59 -13.77 10.96
C VAL A 31 -5.97 -12.47 10.26
N ALA A 32 -7.20 -12.41 9.74
CA ALA A 32 -7.81 -11.16 9.28
C ALA A 32 -9.27 -11.10 9.73
N TYR A 33 -9.77 -9.86 9.86
CA TYR A 33 -11.09 -9.58 10.39
C TYR A 33 -11.93 -8.78 9.39
N HIS A 34 -13.21 -9.11 9.31
CA HIS A 34 -14.24 -8.33 8.62
C HIS A 34 -15.21 -7.77 9.67
N PRO A 35 -15.06 -6.49 10.08
CA PRO A 35 -15.90 -5.89 11.11
C PRO A 35 -17.35 -5.76 10.64
N PHE A 36 -18.30 -6.01 11.53
CA PHE A 36 -19.70 -5.71 11.25
C PHE A 36 -19.93 -4.20 11.30
N GLN A 37 -20.56 -3.64 10.26
CA GLN A 37 -20.96 -2.23 10.28
C GLN A 37 -22.15 -2.04 11.26
N THR A 38 -22.01 -1.10 12.19
CA THR A 38 -23.06 -0.68 13.11
C THR A 38 -24.22 -0.03 12.35
N GLY A 39 -25.47 -0.40 12.66
CA GLY A 39 -26.69 0.22 12.11
C GLY A 39 -27.26 -0.40 10.83
N HIS A 40 -26.55 -1.32 10.18
CA HIS A 40 -27.06 -2.03 8.99
C HIS A 40 -27.50 -3.47 9.31
N LYS A 41 -28.50 -3.98 8.58
CA LYS A 41 -28.90 -5.40 8.63
C LYS A 41 -27.64 -6.27 8.43
N ARG A 42 -27.45 -7.29 9.29
CA ARG A 42 -26.28 -8.18 9.24
C ARG A 42 -26.02 -8.64 7.80
N ARG A 43 -24.85 -8.31 7.25
CA ARG A 43 -24.50 -8.71 5.88
C ARG A 43 -24.41 -10.24 5.82
N PRO A 44 -24.91 -10.89 4.76
CA PRO A 44 -24.84 -12.34 4.61
C PRO A 44 -23.37 -12.83 4.63
N PRO A 45 -23.10 -14.07 5.08
CA PRO A 45 -21.74 -14.64 5.14
C PRO A 45 -20.96 -14.58 3.81
N VAL A 46 -21.66 -14.55 2.67
CA VAL A 46 -21.09 -14.37 1.32
C VAL A 46 -20.29 -13.07 1.19
N ALA A 47 -20.72 -11.99 1.85
CA ALA A 47 -20.01 -10.70 1.81
C ALA A 47 -18.64 -10.78 2.51
N ALA A 48 -18.50 -11.63 3.53
CA ALA A 48 -17.24 -11.86 4.23
C ALA A 48 -16.23 -12.57 3.33
N GLN A 49 -16.70 -13.59 2.60
CA GLN A 49 -15.86 -14.33 1.65
C GLN A 49 -15.30 -13.41 0.56
N GLN A 50 -16.16 -12.59 -0.07
CA GLN A 50 -15.73 -11.61 -1.06
C GLN A 50 -14.75 -10.58 -0.46
N TYR A 51 -15.03 -10.10 0.76
CA TYR A 51 -14.12 -9.17 1.45
C TYR A 51 -12.72 -9.74 1.63
N PHE A 52 -12.60 -10.99 2.12
CA PHE A 52 -11.28 -11.63 2.30
C PHE A 52 -10.59 -11.92 0.96
N GLN A 53 -11.32 -12.37 -0.06
CA GLN A 53 -10.79 -12.57 -1.41
C GLN A 53 -10.24 -11.27 -2.02
N ASN A 54 -10.97 -10.16 -1.88
CA ASN A 54 -10.53 -8.83 -2.33
C ASN A 54 -9.27 -8.35 -1.60
N LYS A 55 -9.05 -8.80 -0.36
CA LYS A 55 -7.83 -8.56 0.42
C LYS A 55 -6.71 -9.57 0.11
N GLY A 56 -6.86 -10.38 -0.94
CA GLY A 56 -5.85 -11.31 -1.44
C GLY A 56 -5.80 -12.65 -0.71
N TRP A 57 -6.78 -12.96 0.14
CA TRP A 57 -6.85 -14.27 0.79
C TRP A 57 -7.40 -15.32 -0.16
N SER A 58 -6.81 -16.52 -0.13
CA SER A 58 -7.46 -17.69 -0.72
C SER A 58 -8.44 -18.27 0.30
N VAL A 59 -9.74 -18.15 0.00
CA VAL A 59 -10.83 -18.65 0.85
C VAL A 59 -11.28 -20.01 0.30
N GLY A 60 -11.00 -21.08 1.03
CA GLY A 60 -11.35 -22.44 0.63
C GLY A 60 -12.77 -22.86 1.02
N SER A 61 -13.07 -24.15 0.87
CA SER A 61 -14.35 -24.74 1.32
C SER A 61 -14.41 -24.96 2.85
N SER A 62 -13.29 -24.84 3.56
CA SER A 62 -13.19 -24.98 5.01
C SER A 62 -12.00 -24.17 5.56
N ALA A 63 -11.95 -23.94 6.87
CA ALA A 63 -10.88 -23.17 7.53
C ALA A 63 -9.47 -23.75 7.28
N ARG A 64 -9.35 -25.07 7.07
CA ARG A 64 -8.07 -25.73 6.74
C ARG A 64 -7.57 -25.44 5.33
N LYS A 65 -8.41 -24.84 4.48
CA LYS A 65 -8.10 -24.49 3.09
C LYS A 65 -8.01 -22.97 2.90
N ASP A 66 -7.85 -22.22 3.98
CA ASP A 66 -7.65 -20.77 3.93
C ASP A 66 -6.18 -20.42 3.98
N PHE A 67 -5.76 -19.55 3.07
CA PHE A 67 -4.39 -19.10 2.99
C PHE A 67 -4.31 -17.58 2.89
N CYS A 68 -3.42 -16.98 3.67
CA CYS A 68 -3.13 -15.56 3.59
C CYS A 68 -2.46 -15.22 2.24
N PRO A 69 -2.36 -13.93 1.88
CA PRO A 69 -1.79 -13.51 0.59
C PRO A 69 -0.37 -14.01 0.29
N LEU A 70 0.40 -14.35 1.33
CA LEU A 70 1.75 -14.90 1.23
C LEU A 70 1.76 -16.41 0.95
N HIS A 71 0.80 -17.17 1.49
CA HIS A 71 0.72 -18.63 1.32
C HIS A 71 -0.33 -19.07 0.28
N ALA A 72 -1.09 -18.13 -0.27
CA ALA A 72 -1.97 -18.36 -1.40
C ALA A 72 -1.13 -18.69 -2.65
N ARG A 73 -1.07 -19.98 -3.03
CA ARG A 73 -0.31 -20.43 -4.21
C ARG A 73 -0.74 -19.65 -5.46
N PRO A 74 0.19 -19.28 -6.37
CA PRO A 74 -0.10 -18.51 -7.58
C PRO A 74 -1.20 -19.11 -8.47
N ALA A 75 -1.35 -20.44 -8.47
CA ALA A 75 -2.39 -21.15 -9.23
C ALA A 75 -3.83 -20.77 -8.84
N GLN A 76 -4.07 -20.29 -7.61
CA GLN A 76 -5.40 -19.83 -7.18
C GLN A 76 -5.64 -18.34 -7.41
N ARG A 77 -4.61 -17.54 -7.72
CA ARG A 77 -4.78 -16.16 -8.22
C ARG A 77 -5.40 -16.13 -9.63
N LYS A 78 -5.34 -17.25 -10.37
CA LYS A 78 -5.93 -17.40 -11.72
C LYS A 78 -7.32 -18.06 -11.72
N ALA A 79 -7.84 -18.54 -10.59
CA ALA A 79 -9.08 -19.33 -10.55
C ALA A 79 -10.38 -18.51 -10.59
N THR A 80 -10.32 -17.17 -10.67
CA THR A 80 -11.49 -16.31 -10.95
C THR A 80 -11.71 -16.04 -12.45
N LYS A 81 -10.87 -16.58 -13.32
CA LYS A 81 -11.15 -16.71 -14.76
C LYS A 81 -11.13 -18.18 -15.11
N ASN A 82 -12.28 -18.83 -15.10
CA ASN A 82 -12.61 -19.84 -16.10
C ASN A 82 -14.12 -20.07 -16.14
N MET A 83 -14.66 -19.73 -17.31
CA MET A 83 -16.00 -20.00 -17.82
C MET A 83 -16.45 -21.43 -17.55
N THR A 84 -17.71 -21.60 -17.15
CA THR A 84 -18.48 -22.83 -17.41
C THR A 84 -19.66 -22.46 -18.29
N ASN A 85 -19.77 -23.18 -19.41
CA ASN A 85 -20.82 -23.03 -20.43
C ASN A 85 -22.22 -23.10 -19.80
N ALA A 86 -22.99 -22.03 -19.97
CA ALA A 86 -24.43 -22.05 -19.81
C ALA A 86 -25.06 -21.42 -21.08
N VAL A 87 -25.83 -22.28 -21.75
CA VAL A 87 -26.93 -22.02 -22.70
C VAL A 87 -27.25 -20.55 -22.94
N ALA A 88 -27.28 -20.17 -24.21
CA ALA A 88 -27.74 -18.88 -24.72
C ALA A 88 -29.05 -18.45 -24.06
N ASN A 89 -28.92 -17.55 -23.09
CA ASN A 89 -29.98 -16.69 -22.59
C ASN A 89 -29.34 -15.28 -22.56
N PRO A 90 -30.02 -14.25 -23.08
CA PRO A 90 -29.43 -12.92 -23.25
C PRO A 90 -29.00 -12.40 -21.88
N ALA A 91 -27.77 -11.88 -21.82
CA ALA A 91 -27.18 -11.31 -20.62
C ALA A 91 -28.18 -10.38 -19.90
N PRO A 92 -28.27 -10.40 -18.54
CA PRO A 92 -28.79 -9.25 -17.85
C PRO A 92 -27.84 -8.12 -18.21
N MET A 93 -28.34 -7.16 -19.00
CA MET A 93 -27.67 -5.90 -19.24
C MET A 93 -27.13 -5.43 -17.89
N ALA A 94 -25.81 -5.23 -17.81
CA ALA A 94 -25.28 -4.34 -16.80
C ALA A 94 -26.17 -3.09 -16.88
N GLU A 95 -26.78 -2.70 -15.76
CA GLU A 95 -27.49 -1.43 -15.73
C GLU A 95 -26.55 -0.40 -16.38
N PRO A 96 -27.02 0.31 -17.44
CA PRO A 96 -26.17 1.23 -18.15
C PRO A 96 -25.50 2.14 -17.11
N PRO A 97 -24.19 2.43 -17.24
CA PRO A 97 -23.52 3.35 -16.32
C PRO A 97 -24.44 4.53 -16.14
N ARG A 98 -24.88 4.81 -14.90
CA ARG A 98 -25.87 5.87 -14.63
C ARG A 98 -25.50 7.05 -15.51
N GLU A 99 -26.40 7.46 -16.39
CA GLU A 99 -26.13 8.63 -17.19
C GLU A 99 -26.14 9.81 -16.22
N CYS A 100 -25.11 10.65 -16.30
CA CYS A 100 -25.06 11.87 -15.50
C CYS A 100 -26.32 12.67 -15.82
N THR A 101 -27.28 12.66 -14.89
CA THR A 101 -28.55 13.34 -15.09
C THR A 101 -28.28 14.84 -15.17
N ARG A 102 -29.22 15.60 -15.77
CA ARG A 102 -29.05 17.05 -15.90
C ARG A 102 -28.94 17.72 -14.53
N GLU A 103 -29.62 17.16 -13.54
CA GLU A 103 -29.60 17.53 -12.15
C GLU A 103 -28.24 17.23 -11.51
N ASP A 104 -27.68 16.04 -11.71
CA ASP A 104 -26.33 15.69 -11.23
C ASP A 104 -25.27 16.61 -11.83
N ARG A 105 -25.36 16.89 -13.14
CA ARG A 105 -24.45 17.82 -13.83
C ARG A 105 -24.56 19.23 -13.28
N ARG A 106 -25.77 19.69 -12.95
CA ARG A 106 -26.00 21.01 -12.35
C ARG A 106 -25.35 21.13 -10.98
N ILE A 107 -25.51 20.12 -10.11
CA ILE A 107 -24.91 20.10 -8.78
C ILE A 107 -23.38 20.02 -8.87
N ILE A 108 -22.84 19.25 -9.82
CA ILE A 108 -21.40 19.19 -10.08
C ILE A 108 -20.88 20.56 -10.55
N MET A 109 -21.55 21.22 -11.49
CA MET A 109 -21.15 22.55 -11.98
C MET A 109 -21.15 23.61 -10.88
N GLU A 110 -22.21 23.66 -10.07
CA GLU A 110 -22.30 24.59 -8.93
C GLU A 110 -21.17 24.37 -7.94
N LYS A 111 -20.84 23.10 -7.66
CA LYS A 111 -19.71 22.79 -6.79
C LYS A 111 -18.37 23.16 -7.41
N LEU A 112 -18.18 22.89 -8.70
CA LEU A 112 -16.97 23.26 -9.43
C LEU A 112 -16.77 24.78 -9.49
N ASP A 113 -17.83 25.58 -9.68
CA ASP A 113 -17.73 27.05 -9.61
C ASP A 113 -17.23 27.54 -8.24
N GLU A 114 -17.59 26.85 -7.16
CA GLU A 114 -17.14 27.19 -5.80
C GLU A 114 -15.66 26.81 -5.60
N VAL A 115 -15.27 25.59 -6.01
CA VAL A 115 -13.97 25.00 -5.64
C VAL A 115 -12.88 25.13 -6.69
N TYR A 116 -13.25 25.41 -7.94
CA TYR A 116 -12.33 25.62 -9.06
C TYR A 116 -11.99 27.11 -9.17
N GLY A 117 -10.69 27.42 -9.15
CA GLY A 117 -10.18 28.77 -9.29
C GLY A 117 -9.99 29.16 -10.76
N LYS A 118 -9.00 30.03 -11.02
CA LYS A 118 -8.73 30.56 -12.35
C LYS A 118 -8.31 29.47 -13.35
N ASP A 119 -7.41 28.58 -12.94
CA ASP A 119 -6.86 27.52 -13.82
C ASP A 119 -6.67 26.18 -13.09
N ALA A 120 -7.02 26.09 -11.79
CA ALA A 120 -6.81 24.91 -10.96
C ALA A 120 -7.76 24.89 -9.75
N TYR A 121 -7.88 23.72 -9.11
CA TYR A 121 -8.62 23.58 -7.87
C TYR A 121 -8.01 24.40 -6.72
N LYS A 122 -8.86 24.96 -5.86
CA LYS A 122 -8.46 25.49 -4.55
C LYS A 122 -8.08 24.34 -3.62
N THR A 123 -6.95 24.41 -2.93
CA THR A 123 -6.57 23.40 -1.92
C THR A 123 -7.67 23.29 -0.85
N PRO A 124 -8.10 22.08 -0.42
CA PRO A 124 -7.62 20.73 -0.77
C PRO A 124 -8.45 20.01 -1.84
N TRP A 125 -9.21 20.73 -2.66
CA TRP A 125 -10.16 20.16 -3.61
C TRP A 125 -9.48 19.50 -4.81
N THR A 126 -10.11 18.44 -5.30
CA THR A 126 -9.73 17.65 -6.50
C THR A 126 -11.01 17.02 -7.07
N ASP A 127 -10.96 16.47 -8.29
CA ASP A 127 -12.07 15.67 -8.84
C ASP A 127 -12.54 14.58 -7.86
N THR A 128 -11.60 13.98 -7.11
CA THR A 128 -11.88 12.92 -6.13
C THR A 128 -12.56 13.48 -4.88
N ALA A 129 -12.13 14.65 -4.40
CA ALA A 129 -12.73 15.30 -3.24
C ALA A 129 -14.17 15.76 -3.55
N VAL A 130 -14.39 16.35 -4.73
CA VAL A 130 -15.72 16.79 -5.19
C VAL A 130 -16.65 15.60 -5.40
N ALA A 131 -16.17 14.53 -6.04
CA ALA A 131 -16.94 13.29 -6.23
C ALA A 131 -17.37 12.66 -4.90
N LYS A 132 -16.47 12.64 -3.91
CA LYS A 132 -16.76 12.11 -2.57
C LYS A 132 -17.78 12.98 -1.82
N ASP A 133 -17.67 14.30 -1.93
CA ASP A 133 -18.57 15.26 -1.27
C ASP A 133 -20.00 15.17 -1.81
N LEU A 134 -20.14 15.07 -3.15
CA LEU A 134 -21.43 14.98 -3.83
C LEU A 134 -21.99 13.56 -3.93
N GLY A 135 -21.19 12.54 -3.63
CA GLY A 135 -21.59 11.13 -3.76
C GLY A 135 -21.77 10.67 -5.22
N VAL A 136 -21.12 11.36 -6.17
CA VAL A 136 -21.22 11.09 -7.62
C VAL A 136 -19.95 10.42 -8.14
N PRO A 137 -19.99 9.68 -9.26
CA PRO A 137 -18.80 9.12 -9.88
C PRO A 137 -17.77 10.20 -10.27
N ARG A 138 -16.48 9.93 -9.99
CA ARG A 138 -15.37 10.82 -10.34
C ARG A 138 -15.35 11.17 -11.83
N ASP A 139 -15.65 10.22 -12.70
CA ASP A 139 -15.64 10.41 -14.15
C ASP A 139 -16.63 11.50 -14.61
N TRP A 140 -17.74 11.71 -13.88
CA TRP A 140 -18.69 12.77 -14.22
C TRP A 140 -18.14 14.14 -13.84
N VAL A 141 -17.44 14.24 -12.72
CA VAL A 141 -16.75 15.46 -12.29
C VAL A 141 -15.62 15.79 -13.26
N THR A 142 -14.80 14.80 -13.65
CA THR A 142 -13.72 14.98 -14.63
C THR A 142 -14.27 15.48 -15.98
N LYS A 143 -15.31 14.83 -16.53
CA LYS A 143 -15.93 15.26 -17.80
C LYS A 143 -16.51 16.66 -17.72
N THR A 144 -17.24 16.97 -16.65
CA THR A 144 -17.87 18.30 -16.48
C THR A 144 -16.81 19.39 -16.28
N ARG A 145 -15.73 19.11 -15.55
CA ARG A 145 -14.60 20.02 -15.43
C ARG A 145 -13.92 20.25 -16.78
N ASP A 146 -13.58 19.17 -17.50
CA ASP A 146 -12.93 19.28 -18.82
C ASP A 146 -13.79 20.08 -19.82
N GLU A 147 -15.12 19.89 -19.81
CA GLU A 147 -16.07 20.56 -20.70
C GLU A 147 -16.25 22.06 -20.40
N PHE A 148 -16.25 22.48 -19.13
CA PHE A 148 -16.61 23.86 -18.73
C PHE A 148 -15.46 24.69 -18.13
N PHE A 149 -14.47 24.05 -17.52
CA PHE A 149 -13.37 24.71 -16.80
C PHE A 149 -11.98 24.38 -17.38
N GLY A 150 -11.88 23.37 -18.25
CA GLY A 150 -10.64 22.91 -18.86
C GLY A 150 -9.94 21.80 -18.06
N PRO A 151 -8.74 21.37 -18.48
CA PRO A 151 -8.02 20.25 -17.87
C PRO A 151 -7.68 20.55 -16.41
N ALA A 152 -7.49 19.50 -15.60
CA ALA A 152 -7.16 19.68 -14.19
C ALA A 152 -5.80 20.36 -14.14
N GLY A 153 -5.78 21.67 -13.86
CA GLY A 153 -4.53 22.37 -13.60
C GLY A 153 -3.77 21.61 -12.51
N SER A 154 -2.46 21.45 -12.70
CA SER A 154 -1.65 20.78 -11.69
C SER A 154 -1.82 21.51 -10.36
N ASN A 155 -2.08 20.76 -9.29
CA ASN A 155 -2.17 21.36 -7.97
C ASN A 155 -0.75 21.83 -7.61
N PRO A 156 -0.54 23.11 -7.30
CA PRO A 156 0.78 23.62 -6.94
C PRO A 156 1.47 22.83 -5.82
N LEU A 157 0.69 22.20 -4.91
CA LEU A 157 1.23 21.34 -3.86
C LEU A 157 1.73 19.98 -4.39
N PHE A 158 1.13 19.42 -5.43
CA PHE A 158 1.62 18.18 -6.04
C PHE A 158 2.92 18.44 -6.81
N ASP A 159 3.03 19.59 -7.48
CA ASP A 159 4.27 19.99 -8.16
C ASP A 159 5.39 20.24 -7.14
N GLU A 160 5.11 20.98 -6.07
CA GLU A 160 6.06 21.23 -4.98
C GLU A 160 6.47 19.92 -4.28
N TYR A 161 5.52 19.01 -4.05
CA TYR A 161 5.81 17.69 -3.49
C TYR A 161 6.69 16.86 -4.43
N ALA A 162 6.38 16.84 -5.73
CA ALA A 162 7.16 16.08 -6.72
C ALA A 162 8.59 16.63 -6.81
N GLU A 163 8.76 17.95 -6.82
CA GLU A 163 10.08 18.59 -6.83
C GLU A 163 10.87 18.22 -5.57
N LYS A 164 10.26 18.35 -4.38
CA LYS A 164 10.89 17.96 -3.11
C LYS A 164 11.20 16.47 -3.06
N GLN A 165 10.33 15.63 -3.61
CA GLN A 165 10.54 14.18 -3.66
C GLN A 165 11.79 13.86 -4.49
N VAL A 166 11.94 14.46 -5.67
CA VAL A 166 13.12 14.26 -6.53
C VAL A 166 14.40 14.69 -5.80
N GLN A 167 14.39 15.86 -5.14
CA GLN A 167 15.53 16.35 -4.37
C GLN A 167 15.91 15.40 -3.22
N VAL A 168 14.93 14.92 -2.46
CA VAL A 168 15.17 13.99 -1.35
C VAL A 168 15.68 12.65 -1.85
N THR A 169 15.12 12.11 -2.94
CA THR A 169 15.59 10.84 -3.50
C THR A 169 17.03 10.92 -3.99
N ALA A 170 17.40 12.02 -4.66
CA ALA A 170 18.78 12.23 -5.10
C ALA A 170 19.75 12.35 -3.92
N ALA A 171 19.37 13.11 -2.87
CA ALA A 171 20.17 13.23 -1.66
C ALA A 171 20.34 11.88 -0.92
N MET A 172 19.30 11.04 -0.90
CA MET A 172 19.39 9.70 -0.32
C MET A 172 20.36 8.79 -1.07
N GLU A 173 20.37 8.85 -2.41
CA GLU A 173 21.32 8.10 -3.23
C GLU A 173 22.77 8.57 -2.98
N GLU A 174 22.99 9.88 -2.93
CA GLU A 174 24.31 10.46 -2.62
C GLU A 174 24.81 10.03 -1.24
N VAL A 175 23.96 10.09 -0.22
CA VAL A 175 24.31 9.65 1.15
C VAL A 175 24.62 8.15 1.17
N SER A 176 23.85 7.33 0.46
CA SER A 176 24.11 5.88 0.35
C SER A 176 25.50 5.61 -0.22
N ASP A 177 25.91 6.33 -1.26
CA ASP A 177 27.22 6.15 -1.86
C ASP A 177 28.37 6.67 -0.98
N LEU A 178 28.14 7.77 -0.25
CA LEU A 178 29.10 8.26 0.75
C LEU A 178 29.30 7.24 1.88
N VAL A 179 28.23 6.63 2.37
CA VAL A 179 28.30 5.59 3.41
C VAL A 179 29.09 4.38 2.92
N LYS A 180 28.86 3.90 1.70
CA LYS A 180 29.64 2.78 1.12
C LYS A 180 31.13 3.10 1.05
N LYS A 181 31.48 4.31 0.61
CA LYS A 181 32.89 4.76 0.54
C LYS A 181 33.52 4.85 1.93
N ALA A 182 32.78 5.39 2.91
CA ALA A 182 33.25 5.50 4.29
C ALA A 182 33.47 4.11 4.93
N ASP A 183 32.57 3.17 4.69
CA ASP A 183 32.70 1.79 5.20
C ASP A 183 33.91 1.07 4.58
N ALA A 184 34.11 1.21 3.26
CA ALA A 184 35.29 0.68 2.58
C ALA A 184 36.60 1.32 3.10
N ALA A 185 36.60 2.62 3.38
CA ALA A 185 37.77 3.30 3.96
C ALA A 185 38.03 2.84 5.40
N ALA A 186 36.98 2.64 6.19
CA ALA A 186 37.08 2.15 7.57
C ALA A 186 37.60 0.71 7.63
N SER A 187 37.13 -0.18 6.76
CA SER A 187 37.61 -1.55 6.67
C SER A 187 39.08 -1.60 6.26
N ALA A 188 39.48 -0.86 5.22
CA ALA A 188 40.88 -0.75 4.79
C ALA A 188 41.80 -0.20 5.90
N SER A 189 41.33 0.81 6.64
CA SER A 189 42.08 1.37 7.78
C SER A 189 42.27 0.34 8.88
N ARG A 190 41.26 -0.51 9.12
CA ARG A 190 41.31 -1.56 10.14
C ARG A 190 42.24 -2.70 9.75
N GLU A 191 42.24 -3.08 8.47
CA GLU A 191 43.21 -4.04 7.92
C GLU A 191 44.64 -3.52 8.02
N ALA A 192 44.88 -2.25 7.65
CA ALA A 192 46.19 -1.62 7.78
C ALA A 192 46.66 -1.57 9.24
N PHE A 193 45.77 -1.25 10.18
CA PHE A 193 46.08 -1.28 11.60
C PHE A 193 46.45 -2.68 12.07
N ASN A 194 45.64 -3.69 11.73
CA ASN A 194 45.91 -5.08 12.10
C ASN A 194 47.24 -5.59 11.52
N ALA A 195 47.62 -5.15 10.31
CA ALA A 195 48.90 -5.48 9.70
C ALA A 195 50.11 -4.79 10.37
N LEU A 196 49.91 -3.67 11.06
CA LEU A 196 50.96 -2.98 11.81
C LEU A 196 51.24 -3.61 13.18
N VAL A 197 50.22 -4.19 13.83
CA VAL A 197 50.36 -4.83 15.15
C VAL A 197 51.56 -5.79 15.24
N PRO A 198 51.71 -6.80 14.35
CA PRO A 198 52.83 -7.74 14.46
C PRO A 198 54.19 -7.06 14.25
N LYS A 199 54.28 -6.05 13.38
CA LYS A 199 55.53 -5.28 13.14
C LYS A 199 55.94 -4.50 14.39
N VAL A 200 54.98 -3.95 15.11
CA VAL A 200 55.23 -3.27 16.39
C VAL A 200 55.71 -4.27 17.44
N ASP A 201 55.11 -5.45 17.50
CA ASP A 201 55.53 -6.50 18.44
C ASP A 201 56.93 -7.05 18.13
N GLU A 202 57.26 -7.22 16.85
CA GLU A 202 58.61 -7.55 16.40
C GLU A 202 59.62 -6.48 16.83
N LEU A 203 59.31 -5.20 16.61
CA LEU A 203 60.18 -4.09 17.02
C LEU A 203 60.36 -4.04 18.54
N ARG A 204 59.30 -4.28 19.33
CA ARG A 204 59.37 -4.42 20.80
C ARG A 204 60.19 -5.62 21.22
N SER A 205 60.17 -6.72 20.47
CA SER A 205 60.97 -7.90 20.76
C SER A 205 62.46 -7.65 20.51
N LEU A 206 62.79 -6.92 19.43
CA LEU A 206 64.15 -6.52 19.08
C LEU A 206 64.72 -5.54 20.10
N ALA A 207 63.95 -4.53 20.51
CA ALA A 207 64.35 -3.59 21.56
C ALA A 207 64.75 -4.34 22.85
N ARG A 208 63.94 -5.31 23.30
CA ARG A 208 64.24 -6.15 24.47
C ARG A 208 65.46 -7.06 24.30
N ARG A 209 65.85 -7.40 23.08
CA ARG A 209 67.08 -8.17 22.81
C ARG A 209 68.30 -7.26 22.91
N ILE A 210 68.21 -6.08 22.29
CA ILE A 210 69.26 -5.06 22.33
C ILE A 210 69.55 -4.64 23.77
N GLU A 211 68.53 -4.37 24.58
CA GLU A 211 68.69 -4.02 26.00
C GLU A 211 69.45 -5.10 26.78
N ARG A 212 69.16 -6.39 26.53
CA ARG A 212 69.87 -7.51 27.15
C ARG A 212 71.33 -7.62 26.72
N GLU A 213 71.64 -7.30 25.46
CA GLU A 213 73.01 -7.36 24.91
C GLU A 213 73.87 -6.18 25.39
N ILE A 214 73.27 -5.01 25.60
CA ILE A 214 73.98 -3.79 26.04
C ILE A 214 74.22 -3.79 27.57
N GLY A 215 73.57 -4.67 28.32
CA GLY A 215 73.85 -4.87 29.75
C GLY A 215 73.46 -3.68 30.62
N ARG A 216 72.19 -3.27 30.54
CA ARG A 216 71.55 -2.40 31.55
C ARG A 216 70.54 -3.19 32.37
#